data_AF-A0A5M8Q4K3-F1
#
_entry.id   AF-A0A5M8Q4K3-F1
#
_cell.length_a   1.000
_cell.length_b   1.000
_cell.length_c   1.000
_cell.angle_alpha   90.00
_cell.angle_beta   90.00
_cell.angle_gamma   90.00
#
_symmetry.space_group_name_H-M   'P 1'
#
loop_
_entity.id
_entity.type
_entity.pdbx_description
1 polymer ?
#
loop_
_entity_poly.entity_id
_entity_poly.type
_entity_poly.pdbx_seq_one_letter_code
_entity_poly.pdbx_strand_id
1 'polypeptide(L)'
;MIPAPGAYNIFTAVDKGIHKHKRKVLSQGFSDQCVRAFEPKILDHIDIFLAKLVGSPERGSGDGEWSTPANMTDRCRHLGYDIMGEFGFGQSFELQLKDANRFLIEAVTATTNKAGVYVQYPALANLKLEKLLYQRGLGMREKYLQLMSDLVRSRISKEKDAKNDLLYFLADAKDPETGLGFTEDEIWAESRFLLIAGKLSR
;
A
#
# COMPACT_ATOMS: atom_id res chain seq x y z
N MET A 1 8.61 -0.30 -12.07
CA MET A 1 8.99 0.43 -10.86
C MET A 1 10.50 0.48 -10.92
N ILE A 2 11.04 1.51 -11.57
CA ILE A 2 12.47 1.77 -11.47
C ILE A 2 12.56 2.61 -10.20
N PRO A 3 13.09 2.08 -9.08
CA PRO A 3 13.23 2.86 -7.87
C PRO A 3 14.11 4.08 -8.17
N ALA A 4 13.86 5.19 -7.47
CA ALA A 4 14.81 6.29 -7.47
C ALA A 4 16.15 5.76 -6.93
N PRO A 5 17.31 6.24 -7.43
CA PRO A 5 18.60 5.85 -6.89
C PRO A 5 18.61 6.01 -5.35
N GLY A 6 18.94 4.94 -4.63
CA GLY A 6 18.95 4.91 -3.16
C GLY A 6 17.62 4.53 -2.47
N ALA A 7 16.50 4.51 -3.19
CA ALA A 7 15.17 4.18 -2.63
C ALA A 7 14.74 2.74 -2.97
N TYR A 8 15.63 1.77 -2.77
CA TYR A 8 15.35 0.36 -3.02
C TYR A 8 14.49 -0.21 -1.88
N ASN A 9 13.39 -0.86 -2.23
CA ASN A 9 12.63 -1.71 -1.32
C ASN A 9 13.07 -3.17 -1.47
N ILE A 10 12.58 -4.05 -0.59
CA ILE A 10 12.90 -5.48 -0.61
C ILE A 10 12.65 -6.13 -1.98
N PHE A 11 11.62 -5.70 -2.72
CA PHE A 11 11.28 -6.26 -4.03
C PHE A 11 12.17 -5.78 -5.18
N THR A 12 12.77 -4.60 -5.06
CA THR A 12 13.59 -3.97 -6.10
C THR A 12 15.09 -4.03 -5.81
N ALA A 13 15.49 -4.47 -4.62
CA ALA A 13 16.88 -4.68 -4.25
C ALA A 13 17.51 -5.84 -5.04
N VAL A 14 18.43 -5.53 -5.95
CA VAL A 14 19.18 -6.52 -6.74
C VAL A 14 20.38 -7.06 -5.93
N ASP A 15 21.00 -6.21 -5.11
CA ASP A 15 22.10 -6.63 -4.25
C ASP A 15 21.61 -7.58 -3.16
N LYS A 16 22.27 -8.74 -3.06
CA LYS A 16 21.88 -9.81 -2.12
C LYS A 16 22.08 -9.40 -0.66
N GLY A 17 23.08 -8.59 -0.36
CA GLY A 17 23.35 -8.08 0.99
C GLY A 17 22.23 -7.14 1.44
N ILE A 18 21.92 -6.15 0.62
CA ILE A 18 20.81 -5.20 0.84
C ILE A 18 19.49 -5.95 0.99
N HIS A 19 19.20 -6.90 0.11
CA HIS A 19 17.98 -7.71 0.20
C HIS A 19 17.94 -8.55 1.49
N LYS A 20 19.04 -9.23 1.86
CA LYS A 20 19.12 -10.03 3.10
C LYS A 20 18.84 -9.14 4.32
N HIS A 21 19.48 -7.97 4.38
CA HIS A 21 19.31 -7.00 5.45
C HIS A 21 17.85 -6.51 5.54
N LYS A 22 17.30 -6.01 4.43
CA LYS A 22 15.91 -5.54 4.35
C LYS A 22 14.92 -6.61 4.77
N ARG A 23 15.09 -7.84 4.27
CA ARG A 23 14.24 -8.98 4.63
C ARG A 23 14.26 -9.27 6.12
N LYS A 24 15.43 -9.25 6.76
CA LYS A 24 15.56 -9.53 8.20
C LYS A 24 14.87 -8.47 9.05
N VAL A 25 15.16 -7.19 8.79
CA VAL A 25 14.57 -6.09 9.56
C VAL A 25 13.06 -6.05 9.35
N LEU A 26 12.60 -6.10 8.09
CA LEU A 26 11.19 -6.08 7.74
C LEU A 26 10.42 -7.26 8.38
N SER A 27 11.01 -8.46 8.44
CA SER A 27 10.35 -9.63 9.04
C SER A 27 10.00 -9.46 10.52
N GLN A 28 10.70 -8.60 11.25
CA GLN A 28 10.38 -8.29 12.65
C GLN A 28 9.06 -7.53 12.76
N GLY A 29 8.77 -6.63 11.81
CA GLY A 29 7.50 -5.91 11.73
C GLY A 29 6.30 -6.78 11.32
N PHE A 30 6.56 -8.01 10.87
CA PHE A 30 5.56 -9.04 10.59
C PHE A 30 5.64 -10.22 11.58
N SER A 31 6.25 -10.02 12.75
CA SER A 31 6.25 -11.02 13.82
C SER A 31 4.83 -11.28 14.35
N ASP A 32 4.59 -12.46 14.92
CA ASP A 32 3.29 -12.82 15.51
C ASP A 32 2.80 -11.76 16.52
N GLN A 33 3.71 -11.17 17.28
CA GLN A 33 3.37 -10.10 18.22
C GLN A 33 2.87 -8.84 17.50
N CYS A 34 3.54 -8.40 16.43
CA CYS A 34 3.13 -7.24 15.64
C CYS A 34 1.80 -7.48 14.94
N VAL A 35 1.60 -8.68 14.37
CA VAL A 35 0.34 -9.07 13.72
C VAL A 35 -0.82 -9.04 14.72
N ARG A 36 -0.64 -9.60 15.92
CA ARG A 36 -1.65 -9.53 17.01
C ARG A 36 -1.90 -8.10 17.48
N ALA A 37 -0.87 -7.27 17.56
CA ALA A 37 -1.02 -5.85 17.92
C ALA A 37 -1.79 -5.05 16.86
N PHE A 38 -1.73 -5.47 15.59
CA PHE A 38 -2.45 -4.85 14.47
C PHE A 38 -3.83 -5.45 14.21
N GLU A 39 -4.11 -6.67 14.68
CA GLU A 39 -5.37 -7.39 14.50
C GLU A 39 -6.63 -6.54 14.76
N PRO A 40 -6.73 -5.72 15.83
CA PRO A 40 -7.90 -4.87 16.04
C PRO A 40 -8.20 -3.93 14.87
N LYS A 41 -7.16 -3.43 14.18
CA LYS A 41 -7.32 -2.57 13.00
C LYS A 41 -7.79 -3.31 11.76
N ILE A 42 -7.41 -4.58 11.62
CA ILE A 42 -7.96 -5.43 10.57
C ILE A 42 -9.46 -5.64 10.82
N LEU A 43 -9.86 -5.93 12.07
CA LEU A 43 -11.26 -6.11 12.44
C LEU A 43 -12.10 -4.84 12.22
N ASP A 44 -11.61 -3.66 12.61
CA ASP A 44 -12.26 -2.37 12.34
C ASP A 44 -12.61 -2.21 10.83
N HIS A 45 -11.67 -2.58 9.94
CA HIS A 45 -11.89 -2.52 8.50
C HIS A 45 -12.82 -3.61 7.96
N ILE A 46 -12.81 -4.80 8.56
CA ILE A 46 -13.75 -5.88 8.23
C ILE A 46 -15.18 -5.49 8.61
N ASP A 47 -15.38 -4.83 9.75
CA ASP A 47 -16.72 -4.37 10.16
C ASP A 47 -17.28 -3.33 9.17
N ILE A 48 -16.44 -2.40 8.70
CA ILE A 48 -16.80 -1.46 7.63
C ILE A 48 -17.17 -2.21 6.34
N PHE A 49 -16.37 -3.21 5.97
CA PHE A 49 -16.58 -4.03 4.78
C PHE A 49 -17.93 -4.75 4.83
N LEU A 50 -18.21 -5.43 5.94
CA LEU A 50 -19.47 -6.14 6.17
C LEU A 50 -20.66 -5.19 6.18
N ALA A 51 -20.54 -4.03 6.84
CA ALA A 51 -21.58 -3.00 6.84
C ALA A 51 -21.87 -2.51 5.41
N LYS A 52 -20.86 -2.34 4.55
CA LYS A 52 -21.03 -1.96 3.14
C LYS A 52 -21.60 -3.08 2.27
N LEU A 53 -21.38 -4.34 2.61
CA LEU A 53 -21.99 -5.49 1.93
C LEU A 53 -23.47 -5.61 2.29
N VAL A 54 -23.80 -5.59 3.58
CA VAL A 54 -25.17 -5.75 4.08
C VAL A 54 -26.02 -4.50 3.79
N GLY A 55 -25.43 -3.30 3.90
CA GLY A 55 -26.09 -2.02 3.71
C GLY A 55 -26.18 -1.56 2.24
N SER A 56 -25.79 -2.38 1.27
CA SER A 56 -26.02 -2.06 -0.15
C SER A 56 -27.53 -2.08 -0.41
N PRO A 57 -28.14 -0.92 -0.74
CA PRO A 57 -29.58 -0.76 -0.75
C PRO A 57 -30.10 -1.30 -2.08
N GLU A 58 -30.48 -2.56 -2.09
CA GLU A 58 -31.47 -3.16 -2.98
C GLU A 58 -31.58 -4.62 -2.54
N ARG A 59 -32.12 -4.80 -1.32
CA ARG A 59 -32.81 -6.05 -1.03
C ARG A 59 -33.97 -6.10 -2.00
N GLY A 60 -34.08 -7.19 -2.75
CA GLY A 60 -35.33 -7.52 -3.41
C GLY A 60 -36.48 -7.40 -2.42
N SER A 61 -37.66 -7.01 -2.91
CA SER A 61 -38.79 -6.56 -2.11
C SER A 61 -39.50 -7.74 -1.44
N GLY A 62 -38.78 -8.59 -0.68
CA GLY A 62 -39.34 -9.76 -0.02
C GLY A 62 -38.33 -10.51 0.86
N ASP A 63 -38.84 -11.13 1.93
CA ASP A 63 -38.09 -12.10 2.72
C ASP A 63 -37.67 -13.28 1.83
N GLY A 64 -36.35 -13.52 1.73
CA GLY A 64 -35.78 -14.62 0.95
C GLY A 64 -35.28 -14.26 -0.46
N GLU A 65 -35.36 -12.99 -0.87
CA GLU A 65 -34.76 -12.56 -2.14
C GLU A 65 -33.26 -12.25 -2.01
N TRP A 66 -32.49 -12.60 -3.04
CA TRP A 66 -31.06 -12.30 -3.11
C TRP A 66 -30.83 -10.79 -3.20
N SER A 67 -29.74 -10.31 -2.59
CA SER A 67 -29.29 -8.94 -2.78
C SER A 67 -28.83 -8.70 -4.21
N THR A 68 -28.70 -7.42 -4.60
CA THR A 68 -28.01 -7.08 -5.84
C THR A 68 -26.60 -7.68 -5.89
N PRO A 69 -26.15 -8.18 -7.05
CA PRO A 69 -24.80 -8.68 -7.22
C PRO A 69 -23.76 -7.61 -6.88
N ALA A 70 -22.79 -7.98 -6.06
CA ALA A 70 -21.68 -7.11 -5.70
C ALA A 70 -20.40 -7.54 -6.41
N ASN A 71 -19.68 -6.59 -7.02
CA ASN A 71 -18.33 -6.85 -7.53
C ASN A 71 -17.34 -6.99 -6.35
N MET A 72 -17.10 -8.24 -5.93
CA MET A 72 -16.20 -8.55 -4.82
C MET A 72 -14.74 -8.20 -5.13
N THR A 73 -14.34 -8.17 -6.40
CA THR A 73 -12.99 -7.77 -6.80
C THR A 73 -12.70 -6.33 -6.39
N ASP A 74 -13.63 -5.40 -6.63
CA ASP A 74 -13.42 -3.99 -6.26
C ASP A 74 -13.55 -3.78 -4.75
N ARG A 75 -14.51 -4.46 -4.12
CA ARG A 75 -14.73 -4.34 -2.67
C ARG A 75 -13.53 -4.87 -1.88
N CYS A 76 -13.03 -6.07 -2.21
CA CYS A 76 -11.84 -6.64 -1.56
C CYS A 76 -10.60 -5.78 -1.84
N ARG A 77 -10.52 -5.15 -3.02
CA ARG A 77 -9.44 -4.21 -3.31
C ARG A 77 -9.51 -2.99 -2.39
N HIS A 78 -10.67 -2.36 -2.21
CA HIS A 78 -10.82 -1.24 -1.28
C HIS A 78 -10.42 -1.62 0.15
N LEU A 79 -10.89 -2.77 0.62
CA LEU A 79 -10.53 -3.32 1.93
C LEU A 79 -9.01 -3.50 2.08
N GLY A 80 -8.36 -4.15 1.10
CA GLY A 80 -6.92 -4.41 1.14
C GLY A 80 -6.09 -3.13 1.16
N TYR A 81 -6.46 -2.13 0.37
CA TYR A 81 -5.79 -0.83 0.40
C TYR A 81 -5.98 -0.11 1.72
N ASP A 82 -7.19 -0.10 2.29
CA ASP A 82 -7.45 0.58 3.57
C ASP A 82 -6.64 -0.06 4.71
N ILE A 83 -6.60 -1.40 4.78
CA ILE A 83 -5.78 -2.14 5.74
C ILE A 83 -4.29 -1.83 5.55
N MET A 84 -3.79 -1.86 4.32
CA MET A 84 -2.38 -1.59 4.03
C MET A 84 -2.00 -0.11 4.23
N GLY A 85 -2.95 0.80 4.08
CA GLY A 85 -2.79 2.22 4.44
C GLY A 85 -2.61 2.38 5.94
N GLU A 86 -3.50 1.77 6.72
CA GLU A 86 -3.40 1.81 8.18
C GLU A 86 -2.12 1.12 8.66
N PHE A 87 -1.75 -0.02 8.07
CA PHE A 87 -0.51 -0.73 8.43
C PHE A 87 0.75 0.04 8.02
N GLY A 88 0.83 0.56 6.80
CA GLY A 88 2.05 1.21 6.30
C GLY A 88 2.22 2.65 6.78
N PHE A 89 1.14 3.41 6.88
CA PHE A 89 1.17 4.86 7.13
C PHE A 89 0.40 5.29 8.39
N GLY A 90 -0.16 4.34 9.14
CA GLY A 90 -0.98 4.62 10.33
C GLY A 90 -2.32 5.26 10.03
N GLN A 91 -2.74 5.26 8.74
CA GLN A 91 -3.91 5.96 8.23
C GLN A 91 -4.57 5.23 7.05
N SER A 92 -5.87 4.99 7.15
CA SER A 92 -6.72 4.51 6.05
C SER A 92 -6.82 5.51 4.89
N PHE A 93 -6.96 4.98 3.67
CA PHE A 93 -7.29 5.79 2.49
C PHE A 93 -8.79 6.06 2.34
N GLU A 94 -9.61 5.45 3.20
CA GLU A 94 -11.07 5.52 3.19
C GLU A 94 -11.71 5.04 1.88
N LEU A 95 -11.08 4.12 1.14
CA LEU A 95 -11.58 3.66 -0.17
C LEU A 95 -12.93 2.95 -0.08
N GLN A 96 -13.20 2.30 1.06
CA GLN A 96 -14.48 1.65 1.34
C GLN A 96 -15.61 2.67 1.60
N LEU A 97 -15.28 3.86 2.07
CA LEU A 97 -16.25 4.87 2.52
C LEU A 97 -16.46 5.99 1.49
N LYS A 98 -15.38 6.42 0.84
CA LYS A 98 -15.35 7.62 -0.02
C LYS A 98 -14.68 7.31 -1.35
N ASP A 99 -15.12 8.02 -2.37
CA ASP A 99 -14.61 7.88 -3.74
C ASP A 99 -13.35 8.73 -3.98
N ALA A 100 -13.09 9.71 -3.10
CA ALA A 100 -12.05 10.74 -3.26
C ALA A 100 -10.65 10.19 -3.54
N ASN A 101 -10.30 9.07 -2.91
CA ASN A 101 -8.96 8.46 -3.01
C ASN A 101 -8.93 7.24 -3.95
N ARG A 102 -10.03 6.87 -4.62
CA ARG A 102 -10.06 5.68 -5.51
C ARG A 102 -9.13 5.78 -6.71
N PHE A 103 -8.72 7.00 -7.10
CA PHE A 103 -7.67 7.22 -8.09
C PHE A 103 -6.35 6.50 -7.75
N LEU A 104 -6.11 6.20 -6.46
CA LEU A 104 -4.94 5.45 -6.00
C LEU A 104 -4.83 4.07 -6.66
N ILE A 105 -5.96 3.38 -6.85
CA ILE A 105 -6.00 2.07 -7.50
C ILE A 105 -5.57 2.20 -8.97
N GLU A 106 -6.05 3.22 -9.67
CA GLU A 106 -5.68 3.48 -11.06
C GLU A 106 -4.21 3.87 -11.17
N ALA A 107 -3.72 4.75 -10.29
CA ALA A 107 -2.32 5.19 -10.26
C ALA A 107 -1.35 4.01 -10.04
N VAL A 108 -1.66 3.12 -9.11
CA VAL A 108 -0.88 1.90 -8.87
C VAL A 108 -0.97 0.95 -10.07
N THR A 109 -2.17 0.75 -10.65
CA THR A 109 -2.34 -0.09 -11.85
C THR A 109 -1.51 0.41 -13.03
N ALA A 110 -1.59 1.69 -13.34
CA ALA A 110 -0.84 2.30 -14.42
C ALA A 110 0.67 2.17 -14.18
N THR A 111 1.13 2.36 -12.94
CA THR A 111 2.55 2.25 -12.58
C THR A 111 3.06 0.81 -12.72
N THR A 112 2.28 -0.19 -12.29
CA THR A 112 2.65 -1.61 -12.40
C THR A 112 2.61 -2.09 -13.86
N ASN A 113 1.62 -1.69 -14.65
CA ASN A 113 1.56 -2.03 -16.07
C ASN A 113 2.75 -1.43 -16.83
N LYS A 114 3.05 -0.15 -16.58
CA LYS A 114 4.23 0.52 -17.14
C LYS A 114 5.52 -0.19 -16.76
N ALA A 115 5.63 -0.63 -15.50
CA ALA A 115 6.76 -1.44 -15.03
C ALA A 115 6.92 -2.73 -15.84
N GLY A 116 5.83 -3.47 -16.06
CA GLY A 116 5.83 -4.71 -16.81
C GLY A 116 6.32 -4.53 -18.25
N VAL A 117 5.85 -3.48 -18.93
CA VAL A 117 6.29 -3.15 -20.30
C VAL A 117 7.81 -2.91 -20.34
N TYR A 118 8.35 -2.11 -19.41
CA TYR A 118 9.78 -1.82 -19.41
C TYR A 118 10.65 -3.02 -19.02
N VAL A 119 10.15 -3.94 -18.20
CA VAL A 119 10.86 -5.18 -17.90
C VAL A 119 10.94 -6.08 -19.13
N GLN A 120 9.87 -6.17 -19.91
CA GLN A 120 9.84 -6.97 -21.15
C GLN A 120 10.67 -6.33 -22.27
N TYR A 121 10.73 -5.00 -22.33
CA TYR A 121 11.47 -4.29 -23.36
C TYR A 121 12.16 -3.03 -22.80
N PRO A 122 13.36 -3.16 -22.24
CA PRO A 122 14.07 -2.06 -21.58
C PRO A 122 14.38 -0.87 -22.50
N ALA A 123 14.56 -1.09 -23.80
CA ALA A 123 14.85 -0.02 -24.75
C ALA A 123 13.71 1.01 -24.86
N LEU A 124 12.45 0.63 -24.58
CA LEU A 124 11.31 1.57 -24.53
C LEU A 124 11.42 2.56 -23.37
N ALA A 125 12.07 2.18 -22.26
CA ALA A 125 12.29 3.11 -21.14
C ALA A 125 13.20 4.28 -21.54
N ASN A 126 14.13 4.06 -22.47
CA ASN A 126 15.05 5.09 -22.95
C ASN A 126 14.36 6.12 -23.87
N LEU A 127 13.28 5.72 -24.55
CA LEU A 127 12.55 6.57 -25.49
C LEU A 127 11.62 7.58 -24.80
N LYS A 128 11.40 7.46 -23.48
CA LYS A 128 10.57 8.37 -22.65
C LYS A 128 9.21 8.71 -23.28
N LEU A 129 8.61 7.77 -24.00
CA LEU A 129 7.36 7.96 -24.76
C LEU A 129 6.19 8.37 -23.85
N GLU A 130 6.27 8.09 -22.54
CA GLU A 130 5.28 8.55 -21.56
C GLU A 130 5.15 10.07 -21.47
N LYS A 131 6.23 10.83 -21.77
CA LYS A 131 6.18 12.30 -21.76
C LYS A 131 5.34 12.87 -22.89
N LEU A 132 5.26 12.14 -24.01
CA LEU A 132 4.51 12.54 -25.20
C LEU A 132 3.07 12.01 -25.17
N LEU A 133 2.88 10.76 -24.74
CA LEU A 133 1.61 10.04 -24.88
C LEU A 133 0.73 10.08 -23.61
N TYR A 134 1.23 10.57 -22.48
CA TYR A 134 0.58 10.34 -21.17
C TYR A 134 0.45 11.58 -20.28
N GLN A 135 0.03 12.72 -20.87
CA GLN A 135 -0.19 13.97 -20.12
C GLN A 135 -1.19 13.82 -18.96
N ARG A 136 -2.27 13.05 -19.15
CA ARG A 136 -3.24 12.74 -18.08
C ARG A 136 -2.62 11.98 -16.90
N GLY A 137 -1.59 11.17 -17.15
CA GLY A 137 -0.89 10.46 -16.08
C GLY A 137 0.08 11.33 -15.27
N LEU A 138 0.48 12.50 -15.77
CA LEU A 138 1.27 13.46 -14.99
C LEU A 138 0.46 14.00 -13.81
N GLY A 139 -0.80 14.40 -14.05
CA GLY A 139 -1.69 14.87 -12.99
C GLY A 139 -2.04 13.79 -11.97
N MET A 140 -2.23 12.53 -12.40
CA MET A 140 -2.43 11.41 -11.46
C MET A 140 -1.20 11.13 -10.61
N ARG A 141 0.00 11.21 -11.21
CA ARG A 141 1.26 11.06 -10.48
C ARG A 141 1.43 12.14 -9.44
N GLU A 142 1.11 13.39 -9.76
CA GLU A 142 1.17 14.51 -8.82
C GLU A 142 0.21 14.31 -7.64
N LYS A 143 -1.06 13.98 -7.91
CA LYS A 143 -2.03 13.63 -6.85
C LYS A 143 -1.55 12.49 -5.96
N TYR A 144 -0.98 11.44 -6.56
CA TYR A 144 -0.42 10.31 -5.80
C TYR A 144 0.72 10.74 -4.89
N LEU A 145 1.67 11.52 -5.40
CA LEU A 145 2.80 12.00 -4.60
C LEU A 145 2.36 12.95 -3.49
N GLN A 146 1.38 13.80 -3.76
CA GLN A 146 0.79 14.68 -2.75
C GLN A 146 0.13 13.87 -1.64
N LEU A 147 -0.74 12.91 -1.98
CA LEU A 147 -1.38 12.02 -1.00
C LEU A 147 -0.33 11.29 -0.14
N MET A 148 0.69 10.70 -0.76
CA MET A 148 1.75 9.98 -0.03
C MET A 148 2.57 10.93 0.87
N SER A 149 2.86 12.15 0.40
CA SER A 149 3.56 13.16 1.20
C SER A 149 2.72 13.58 2.40
N ASP A 150 1.42 13.78 2.22
CA ASP A 150 0.52 14.22 3.29
C ASP A 150 0.36 13.15 4.37
N LEU A 151 0.25 11.88 3.97
CA LEU A 151 0.22 10.74 4.89
C LEU A 151 1.49 10.63 5.73
N VAL A 152 2.65 10.72 5.08
CA VAL A 152 3.95 10.68 5.75
C VAL A 152 4.09 11.86 6.72
N ARG A 153 3.79 13.09 6.28
CA ARG A 153 3.84 14.28 7.15
C ARG A 153 2.90 14.17 8.35
N SER A 154 1.68 13.71 8.13
CA SER A 154 0.66 13.49 9.18
C SER A 154 1.10 12.43 10.19
N ARG A 155 1.90 11.43 9.76
CA ARG A 155 2.38 10.38 10.66
C ARG A 155 3.61 10.80 11.46
N ILE A 156 4.56 11.50 10.84
CA ILE A 156 5.78 12.01 11.49
C ILE A 156 5.45 13.08 12.54
N SER A 157 4.37 13.85 12.35
CA SER A 157 3.94 14.85 13.34
C SER A 157 3.39 14.26 14.64
N LYS A 158 3.25 12.94 14.74
CA LYS A 158 2.76 12.21 15.92
C LYS A 158 3.91 11.48 16.60
N GLU A 159 3.73 11.21 17.89
CA GLU A 159 4.66 10.37 18.66
C GLU A 159 4.77 8.96 18.04
N LYS A 160 5.91 8.32 18.26
CA LYS A 160 6.26 7.04 17.63
C LYS A 160 5.26 5.93 17.98
N ASP A 161 4.80 5.88 19.21
CA ASP A 161 3.85 4.92 19.79
C ASP A 161 2.38 5.28 19.59
N ALA A 162 2.08 6.38 18.89
CA ALA A 162 0.71 6.82 18.65
C ALA A 162 -0.14 5.83 17.84
N LYS A 163 0.50 4.93 17.07
CA LYS A 163 -0.16 3.99 16.15
C LYS A 163 0.62 2.69 16.05
N ASN A 164 -0.10 1.56 16.13
CA ASN A 164 0.44 0.23 15.82
C ASN A 164 0.57 0.05 14.31
N ASP A 165 1.56 0.69 13.70
CA ASP A 165 1.85 0.64 12.26
C ASP A 165 3.30 0.20 12.00
N LEU A 166 3.67 0.10 10.72
CA LEU A 166 5.00 -0.35 10.30
C LEU A 166 6.10 0.53 10.88
N LEU A 167 5.87 1.84 11.01
CA LEU A 167 6.82 2.75 11.64
C LEU A 167 7.02 2.37 13.11
N TYR A 168 5.95 2.16 13.87
CA TYR A 168 6.06 1.71 15.26
C TYR A 168 6.78 0.37 15.37
N PHE A 169 6.41 -0.62 14.54
CA PHE A 169 6.98 -1.96 14.61
C PHE A 169 8.46 -2.03 14.20
N LEU A 170 8.91 -1.17 13.28
CA LEU A 170 10.28 -1.20 12.75
C LEU A 170 11.20 -0.12 13.32
N ALA A 171 10.68 0.86 14.06
CA ALA A 171 11.49 1.98 14.53
C ALA A 171 12.65 1.57 15.45
N ASP A 172 12.53 0.48 16.21
CA ASP A 172 13.64 -0.10 17.00
C ASP A 172 14.20 -1.40 16.42
N ALA A 173 13.64 -1.88 15.29
CA ALA A 173 14.04 -3.13 14.69
C ALA A 173 15.44 -3.00 14.08
N LYS A 174 16.32 -3.95 14.43
CA LYS A 174 17.71 -3.98 13.98
C LYS A 174 18.07 -5.38 13.50
N ASP A 175 18.94 -5.47 12.51
CA ASP A 175 19.55 -6.73 12.11
C ASP A 175 20.47 -7.22 13.23
N PRO A 176 20.24 -8.42 13.80
CA PRO A 176 21.07 -8.94 14.89
C PRO A 176 22.54 -9.12 14.53
N GLU A 177 22.87 -9.29 13.25
CA GLU A 177 24.27 -9.47 12.79
C GLU A 177 25.01 -8.14 12.66
N THR A 178 24.34 -7.07 12.21
CA THR A 178 25.00 -5.80 11.86
C THR A 178 24.65 -4.65 12.79
N GLY A 179 23.60 -4.78 13.61
CA GLY A 179 23.06 -3.73 14.46
C GLY A 179 22.36 -2.60 13.71
N LEU A 180 22.27 -2.67 12.38
CA LEU A 180 21.63 -1.66 11.53
C LEU A 180 20.12 -1.89 11.48
N GLY A 181 19.34 -0.81 11.55
CA GLY A 181 17.90 -0.82 11.31
C GLY A 181 17.57 -0.08 10.01
N PHE A 182 16.27 0.14 9.76
CA PHE A 182 15.86 0.99 8.66
C PHE A 182 16.00 2.48 8.98
N THR A 183 16.36 3.25 7.96
CA THR A 183 16.09 4.69 7.97
C THR A 183 14.60 4.96 7.76
N GLU A 184 14.15 6.16 8.11
CA GLU A 184 12.76 6.56 7.91
C GLU A 184 12.36 6.47 6.42
N ASP A 185 13.23 6.90 5.51
CA ASP A 185 13.03 6.81 4.06
C ASP A 185 12.87 5.36 3.59
N GLU A 186 13.59 4.43 4.20
CA GLU A 186 13.46 3.00 3.90
C GLU A 186 12.13 2.43 4.39
N ILE A 187 11.67 2.82 5.60
CA ILE A 187 10.35 2.44 6.09
C ILE A 187 9.26 2.94 5.15
N TRP A 188 9.36 4.18 4.64
CA TRP A 188 8.40 4.71 3.67
C TRP A 188 8.49 4.05 2.30
N ALA A 189 9.69 3.66 1.86
CA ALA A 189 9.86 2.89 0.63
C ALA A 189 9.20 1.50 0.74
N GLU A 190 9.34 0.83 1.89
CA GLU A 190 8.67 -0.45 2.16
C GLU A 190 7.15 -0.26 2.32
N SER A 191 6.69 0.78 2.99
CA SER A 191 5.25 1.09 3.15
C SER A 191 4.55 1.29 1.80
N ARG A 192 5.19 2.05 0.89
CA ARG A 192 4.70 2.21 -0.50
C ARG A 192 4.73 0.88 -1.27
N PHE A 193 5.71 0.03 -1.01
CA PHE A 193 5.77 -1.29 -1.62
C PHE A 193 4.62 -2.19 -1.16
N LEU A 194 4.36 -2.25 0.16
CA LEU A 194 3.28 -3.06 0.74
C LEU A 194 1.90 -2.68 0.17
N LEU A 195 1.66 -1.40 -0.06
CA LEU A 195 0.45 -0.92 -0.73
C LEU A 195 0.28 -1.50 -2.15
N ILE A 196 1.37 -1.64 -2.89
CA ILE A 196 1.36 -2.24 -4.24
C ILE A 196 1.25 -3.76 -4.14
N ALA A 197 1.93 -4.38 -3.17
CA ALA A 197 1.94 -5.82 -2.96
C ALA A 197 0.57 -6.34 -2.49
N GLY A 198 -0.10 -5.62 -1.58
CA GLY A 198 -1.43 -5.98 -1.07
C GLY A 198 -2.54 -5.96 -2.12
N LYS A 199 -2.28 -5.38 -3.29
CA LYS A 199 -3.18 -5.43 -4.46
C LYS A 199 -3.11 -6.77 -5.22
N LEU A 200 -2.04 -7.56 -5.06
CA LEU A 200 -1.77 -8.75 -5.87
C LEU A 200 -2.61 -9.98 -5.44
N SER A 201 -3.93 -9.85 -5.44
CA SER A 201 -4.82 -10.99 -5.66
C SER A 201 -5.37 -10.89 -7.08
N ARG A 202 -4.93 -11.80 -7.96
CA ARG A 202 -5.60 -12.06 -9.23
C ARG A 202 -6.69 -13.10 -9.02
#